data_AF-A0A7W1PWV1-F1
#
_entry.id   AF-A0A7W1PWV1-F1
#
_cell.length_a   1.000
_cell.length_b   1.000
_cell.length_c   1.000
_cell.angle_alpha   90.00
_cell.angle_beta   90.00
_cell.angle_gamma   90.00
#
_symmetry.space_group_name_H-M   'P 1'
#
loop_
_entity.id
_entity.type
_entity.pdbx_description
1 polymer ?
#
loop_
_entity_poly.entity_id
_entity_poly.type
_entity_poly.pdbx_seq_one_letter_code
_entity_poly.pdbx_strand_id
1 'polypeptide(L)'
;NNIGGGFHPATTDPVVAVDYYNYLRGVWRDNTAMKYGGNGHSSGGGLGVECNYMFPGDSDPLGWGTGGMQQATWSEVTENNVPWDRRFIMSAGPFTFQPGAVNSMMVGVLWARDMNGDNITAISKLQAASDRAQEVADECFASFSVGISKYTLKNHNISVFPNPFVTFTDVYFDNNELEKPINVEVYGMNGNIILKDQVQGDLYRINRNNLPSGVYFIRVIAADKAVLTTKKIVAY
;
A
#
# COMPACT_ATOMS: atom_id res chain seq x y z
N ASN A 1 9.61 13.01 6.12
CA ASN A 1 10.23 12.91 7.47
C ASN A 1 11.06 11.65 7.54
N ASN A 2 12.36 11.74 7.26
CA ASN A 2 13.35 10.75 7.62
C ASN A 2 14.18 11.39 8.73
N ILE A 3 14.14 10.84 9.94
CA ILE A 3 14.73 11.46 11.14
C ILE A 3 16.16 10.96 11.39
N GLY A 4 16.65 10.03 10.54
CA GLY A 4 18.02 9.52 10.58
C GLY A 4 18.98 10.45 9.84
N GLY A 5 19.65 11.35 10.57
CA GLY A 5 20.75 12.13 10.01
C GLY A 5 22.00 11.27 9.77
N GLY A 6 22.82 11.64 8.77
CA GLY A 6 24.17 11.09 8.58
C GLY A 6 24.39 10.21 7.33
N PHE A 7 23.34 9.88 6.58
CA PHE A 7 23.47 9.12 5.33
C PHE A 7 23.69 10.04 4.12
N HIS A 8 24.37 9.50 3.10
CA HIS A 8 24.60 10.20 1.85
C HIS A 8 23.27 10.58 1.19
N PRO A 9 23.10 11.81 0.66
CA PRO A 9 21.82 12.26 0.11
C PRO A 9 21.22 11.31 -0.95
N ALA A 10 22.06 10.60 -1.70
CA ALA A 10 21.60 9.67 -2.73
C ALA A 10 20.90 8.41 -2.19
N THR A 11 21.09 8.10 -0.90
CA THR A 11 20.51 6.92 -0.23
C THR A 11 19.33 7.27 0.69
N THR A 12 18.78 8.48 0.53
CA THR A 12 17.66 8.98 1.36
C THR A 12 16.32 8.84 0.64
N ASP A 13 15.24 9.43 1.16
CA ASP A 13 13.91 9.30 0.56
C ASP A 13 13.91 9.77 -0.92
N PRO A 14 13.16 9.10 -1.81
CA PRO A 14 12.95 9.58 -3.17
C PRO A 14 12.20 10.92 -3.15
N VAL A 15 12.59 11.85 -4.02
CA VAL A 15 12.04 13.23 -4.07
C VAL A 15 11.26 13.48 -5.36
N VAL A 16 11.66 12.87 -6.47
CA VAL A 16 10.97 12.98 -7.76
C VAL A 16 10.67 11.61 -8.34
N ALA A 17 9.78 11.54 -9.34
CA ALA A 17 9.30 10.26 -9.89
C ALA A 17 10.43 9.30 -10.30
N VAL A 18 11.51 9.82 -10.90
CA VAL A 18 12.65 8.99 -11.34
C VAL A 18 13.34 8.27 -10.19
N ASP A 19 13.38 8.86 -8.99
CA ASP A 19 14.04 8.29 -7.82
C ASP A 19 13.36 6.98 -7.40
N TYR A 20 12.02 6.96 -7.42
CA TYR A 20 11.24 5.76 -7.12
C TYR A 20 11.52 4.63 -8.13
N TYR A 21 11.59 4.96 -9.42
CA TYR A 21 11.93 3.99 -10.46
C TYR A 21 13.38 3.50 -10.37
N ASN A 22 14.31 4.32 -9.90
CA ASN A 22 15.68 3.91 -9.65
C ASN A 22 15.73 2.90 -8.51
N TYR A 23 15.04 3.15 -7.39
CA TYR A 23 15.04 2.24 -6.24
C TYR A 23 14.45 0.87 -6.59
N LEU A 24 13.38 0.84 -7.39
CA LEU A 24 12.77 -0.39 -7.90
C LEU A 24 13.69 -1.21 -8.83
N ARG A 25 14.78 -0.62 -9.33
CA ARG A 25 15.75 -1.25 -10.22
C ARG A 25 17.12 -1.48 -9.57
N GLY A 26 17.23 -1.27 -8.24
CA GLY A 26 18.50 -1.40 -7.53
C GLY A 26 19.49 -0.28 -7.86
N VAL A 27 19.00 0.94 -8.13
CA VAL A 27 19.82 2.11 -8.47
C VAL A 27 19.53 3.24 -7.47
N TRP A 28 20.56 3.92 -6.97
CA TRP A 28 20.42 5.06 -6.08
C TRP A 28 20.01 6.34 -6.81
N ARG A 29 19.68 7.41 -6.08
CA ARG A 29 19.21 8.69 -6.68
C ARG A 29 20.27 9.37 -7.55
N ASP A 30 21.54 9.09 -7.31
CA ASP A 30 22.66 9.59 -8.11
C ASP A 30 23.00 8.70 -9.33
N ASN A 31 22.08 7.79 -9.68
CA ASN A 31 22.23 6.82 -10.77
C ASN A 31 23.34 5.78 -10.58
N THR A 32 23.90 5.64 -9.38
CA THR A 32 24.83 4.54 -9.09
C THR A 32 24.07 3.25 -8.79
N ALA A 33 24.56 2.12 -9.28
CA ALA A 33 24.01 0.81 -8.93
C ALA A 33 24.25 0.50 -7.44
N MET A 34 23.29 -0.18 -6.81
CA MET A 34 23.49 -0.78 -5.50
C MET A 34 24.58 -1.84 -5.57
N LYS A 35 25.46 -1.87 -4.55
CA LYS A 35 26.59 -2.79 -4.48
C LYS A 35 26.58 -3.58 -3.19
N TYR A 36 27.06 -4.80 -3.25
CA TYR A 36 27.11 -5.70 -2.10
C TYR A 36 27.99 -5.13 -0.97
N GLY A 37 27.50 -5.17 0.27
CA GLY A 37 28.18 -4.71 1.48
C GLY A 37 27.78 -3.30 1.95
N GLY A 38 28.08 -2.98 3.21
CA GLY A 38 27.79 -1.67 3.77
C GLY A 38 26.29 -1.35 3.73
N ASN A 39 25.95 -0.11 3.38
CA ASN A 39 24.57 0.30 3.11
C ASN A 39 24.16 0.19 1.63
N GLY A 40 24.90 -0.55 0.81
CA GLY A 40 24.60 -0.69 -0.61
C GLY A 40 25.12 0.44 -1.51
N HIS A 41 25.68 1.51 -0.95
CA HIS A 41 26.27 2.63 -1.70
C HIS A 41 27.75 2.77 -1.38
N SER A 42 28.56 3.20 -2.35
CA SER A 42 30.01 3.35 -2.18
C SER A 42 30.40 4.25 -1.00
N SER A 43 29.64 5.31 -0.73
CA SER A 43 29.87 6.22 0.41
C SER A 43 29.57 5.59 1.77
N GLY A 44 28.87 4.46 1.81
CA GLY A 44 28.50 3.74 3.03
C GLY A 44 29.00 2.30 3.03
N GLY A 45 30.08 2.00 2.31
CA GLY A 45 30.77 0.71 2.35
C GLY A 45 30.35 -0.32 1.29
N GLY A 46 29.43 0.03 0.39
CA GLY A 46 29.05 -0.80 -0.77
C GLY A 46 30.16 -0.83 -1.83
N LEU A 47 31.20 -1.62 -1.58
CA LEU A 47 32.39 -1.74 -2.44
C LEU A 47 32.44 -3.05 -3.21
N GLY A 48 31.47 -3.95 -2.99
CA GLY A 48 31.37 -5.22 -3.69
C GLY A 48 30.84 -5.11 -5.12
N VAL A 49 30.40 -6.26 -5.63
CA VAL A 49 29.75 -6.37 -6.95
C VAL A 49 28.38 -5.71 -6.93
N GLU A 50 27.87 -5.31 -8.10
CA GLU A 50 26.50 -4.81 -8.20
C GLU A 50 25.50 -5.88 -7.76
N CYS A 51 24.47 -5.47 -7.02
CA CYS A 51 23.51 -6.38 -6.42
C CYS A 51 22.07 -5.88 -6.55
N ASN A 52 21.13 -6.81 -6.78
CA ASN A 52 19.71 -6.55 -6.84
C ASN A 52 19.00 -6.65 -5.49
N TYR A 53 19.64 -7.31 -4.50
CA TYR A 53 19.09 -7.53 -3.17
C TYR A 53 20.02 -6.94 -2.12
N MET A 54 19.48 -6.09 -1.26
CA MET A 54 20.19 -5.60 -0.08
C MET A 54 19.93 -6.52 1.10
N PHE A 55 20.99 -6.77 1.88
CA PHE A 55 20.93 -7.57 3.11
C PHE A 55 20.30 -8.97 2.93
N PRO A 56 20.68 -9.76 1.90
CA PRO A 56 20.06 -11.06 1.65
C PRO A 56 20.35 -12.10 2.74
N GLY A 57 21.28 -11.84 3.67
CA GLY A 57 21.69 -12.81 4.68
C GLY A 57 22.20 -14.08 4.01
N ASP A 58 21.55 -15.20 4.31
CA ASP A 58 21.78 -16.53 3.74
C ASP A 58 20.71 -16.94 2.71
N SER A 59 19.73 -16.07 2.40
CA SER A 59 18.61 -16.38 1.49
C SER A 59 18.97 -16.37 0.00
N ASP A 60 20.17 -15.93 -0.37
CA ASP A 60 20.68 -15.96 -1.76
C ASP A 60 21.98 -16.79 -1.88
N PRO A 61 21.94 -18.10 -1.60
CA PRO A 61 23.14 -18.94 -1.58
C PRO A 61 23.77 -19.13 -2.96
N LEU A 62 23.00 -18.91 -4.04
CA LEU A 62 23.46 -19.04 -5.42
C LEU A 62 23.87 -17.69 -6.04
N GLY A 63 23.72 -16.57 -5.32
CA GLY A 63 24.07 -15.24 -5.80
C GLY A 63 23.20 -14.77 -6.97
N TRP A 64 21.91 -15.10 -7.01
CA TRP A 64 20.97 -14.60 -8.03
C TRP A 64 20.92 -13.07 -8.04
N GLY A 65 21.04 -12.44 -6.87
CA GLY A 65 21.10 -11.00 -6.72
C GLY A 65 22.36 -10.39 -7.34
N THR A 66 23.40 -11.18 -7.58
CA THR A 66 24.73 -10.76 -8.04
C THR A 66 25.15 -11.48 -9.32
N GLY A 67 24.17 -11.89 -10.15
CA GLY A 67 24.44 -12.51 -11.46
C GLY A 67 25.04 -13.92 -11.40
N GLY A 68 24.75 -14.67 -10.34
CA GLY A 68 25.28 -16.02 -10.09
C GLY A 68 26.63 -16.03 -9.35
N MET A 69 27.13 -14.87 -8.91
CA MET A 69 28.36 -14.77 -8.14
C MET A 69 28.06 -14.84 -6.65
N GLN A 70 28.23 -16.01 -6.04
CA GLN A 70 28.04 -16.20 -4.60
C GLN A 70 28.85 -15.19 -3.78
N GLN A 71 28.20 -14.56 -2.80
CA GLN A 71 28.79 -13.58 -1.89
C GLN A 71 28.83 -14.10 -0.46
N ALA A 72 29.67 -13.48 0.38
CA ALA A 72 29.63 -13.73 1.83
C ALA A 72 28.32 -13.19 2.44
N THR A 73 27.88 -13.74 3.56
CA THR A 73 26.66 -13.30 4.25
C THR A 73 26.69 -11.80 4.55
N TRP A 74 25.68 -11.07 4.07
CA TRP A 74 25.49 -9.63 4.32
C TRP A 74 24.09 -9.38 4.84
N SER A 75 24.00 -8.76 6.01
CA SER A 75 22.73 -8.49 6.70
C SER A 75 22.73 -7.09 7.29
N GLU A 76 21.54 -6.58 7.54
CA GLU A 76 21.37 -5.30 8.24
C GLU A 76 21.99 -5.33 9.66
N VAL A 77 21.96 -6.50 10.30
CA VAL A 77 22.51 -6.76 11.64
C VAL A 77 24.02 -6.61 11.65
N THR A 78 24.69 -7.26 10.70
CA THR A 78 26.15 -7.20 10.58
C THR A 78 26.66 -5.81 10.24
N GLU A 79 25.83 -4.98 9.61
CA GLU A 79 26.15 -3.60 9.24
C GLU A 79 25.77 -2.57 10.33
N ASN A 80 25.21 -3.02 11.46
CA ASN A 80 24.80 -2.16 12.58
C ASN A 80 23.91 -0.97 12.17
N ASN A 81 23.01 -1.18 11.21
CA ASN A 81 22.09 -0.13 10.78
C ASN A 81 21.16 0.28 11.93
N VAL A 82 21.03 1.59 12.12
CA VAL A 82 20.22 2.15 13.20
C VAL A 82 18.72 1.83 13.01
N PRO A 83 18.00 1.40 14.07
CA PRO A 83 16.57 1.14 14.00
C PRO A 83 15.79 2.44 13.80
N TRP A 84 15.01 2.57 12.72
CA TRP A 84 14.14 3.73 12.44
C TRP A 84 13.07 3.36 11.41
N ASP A 85 12.55 4.35 10.69
CA ASP A 85 11.61 4.20 9.59
C ASP A 85 12.17 3.27 8.49
N ARG A 86 11.36 2.29 8.09
CA ARG A 86 11.62 1.35 7.00
C ARG A 86 10.44 1.45 6.04
N ARG A 87 10.73 1.78 4.78
CA ARG A 87 9.72 1.95 3.74
C ARG A 87 10.03 1.02 2.59
N PHE A 88 8.99 0.41 2.05
CA PHE A 88 9.07 -0.40 0.84
C PHE A 88 8.24 0.27 -0.25
N ILE A 89 8.73 0.16 -1.47
CA ILE A 89 7.97 0.45 -2.68
C ILE A 89 7.83 -0.85 -3.45
N MET A 90 6.66 -1.06 -4.03
CA MET A 90 6.36 -2.24 -4.84
C MET A 90 5.91 -1.78 -6.22
N SER A 91 6.27 -2.57 -7.22
CA SER A 91 5.80 -2.41 -8.59
C SER A 91 5.30 -3.76 -9.10
N ALA A 92 4.22 -3.74 -9.88
CA ALA A 92 3.66 -4.92 -10.52
C ALA A 92 3.50 -4.65 -12.02
N GLY A 93 3.83 -5.64 -12.86
CA GLY A 93 3.81 -5.52 -14.31
C GLY A 93 5.00 -6.21 -14.99
N PRO A 94 5.18 -6.02 -16.31
CA PRO A 94 4.29 -5.25 -17.19
C PRO A 94 3.01 -6.02 -17.53
N PHE A 95 1.88 -5.32 -17.55
CA PHE A 95 0.61 -5.85 -18.09
C PHE A 95 -0.09 -4.77 -18.91
N THR A 96 -0.93 -5.20 -19.84
CA THR A 96 -1.74 -4.29 -20.68
C THR A 96 -3.17 -4.27 -20.17
N PHE A 97 -3.67 -3.09 -19.81
CA PHE A 97 -5.08 -2.89 -19.50
C PHE A 97 -5.90 -2.86 -20.78
N GLN A 98 -6.56 -3.96 -21.11
CA GLN A 98 -7.50 -3.99 -22.23
C GLN A 98 -8.79 -3.22 -21.88
N PRO A 99 -9.43 -2.55 -22.85
CA PRO A 99 -10.72 -1.88 -22.62
C PRO A 99 -11.75 -2.84 -22.01
N GLY A 100 -12.31 -2.46 -20.85
CA GLY A 100 -13.30 -3.26 -20.12
C GLY A 100 -12.73 -4.39 -19.26
N ALA A 101 -11.40 -4.61 -19.24
CA ALA A 101 -10.80 -5.64 -18.40
C ALA A 101 -10.85 -5.26 -16.90
N VAL A 102 -11.32 -6.18 -16.08
CA VAL A 102 -11.20 -6.10 -14.61
C VAL A 102 -9.89 -6.76 -14.20
N ASN A 103 -9.00 -6.00 -13.58
CA ASN A 103 -7.73 -6.51 -13.07
C ASN A 103 -7.79 -6.54 -11.56
N SER A 104 -7.63 -7.72 -10.98
CA SER A 104 -7.55 -7.90 -9.53
C SER A 104 -6.10 -7.85 -9.10
N MET A 105 -5.78 -6.94 -8.18
CA MET A 105 -4.47 -6.88 -7.53
C MET A 105 -4.60 -7.44 -6.12
N MET A 106 -3.72 -8.36 -5.76
CA MET A 106 -3.60 -8.88 -4.39
C MET A 106 -2.25 -8.45 -3.82
N VAL A 107 -2.26 -7.89 -2.62
CA VAL A 107 -1.05 -7.50 -1.90
C VAL A 107 -1.06 -8.23 -0.56
N GLY A 108 0.00 -9.02 -0.33
CA GLY A 108 0.26 -9.65 0.95
C GLY A 108 1.33 -8.86 1.70
N VAL A 109 1.02 -8.41 2.92
CA VAL A 109 2.02 -7.84 3.83
C VAL A 109 2.15 -8.80 5.00
N LEU A 110 3.32 -9.41 5.12
CA LEU A 110 3.62 -10.33 6.21
C LEU A 110 4.15 -9.55 7.40
N TRP A 111 3.72 -9.95 8.58
CA TRP A 111 4.18 -9.38 9.82
C TRP A 111 4.33 -10.49 10.84
N ALA A 112 5.45 -10.48 11.54
CA ALA A 112 5.71 -11.36 12.65
C ALA A 112 6.37 -10.57 13.78
N ARG A 113 6.08 -10.99 15.01
CA ARG A 113 6.72 -10.46 16.21
C ARG A 113 7.07 -11.59 17.13
N ASP A 114 8.27 -11.52 17.71
CA ASP A 114 8.60 -12.33 18.86
C ASP A 114 8.25 -11.58 20.14
N MET A 115 7.39 -12.16 20.97
CA MET A 115 7.00 -11.57 22.26
C MET A 115 8.02 -11.87 23.36
N ASN A 116 8.87 -12.87 23.16
CA ASN A 116 9.84 -13.36 24.15
C ASN A 116 11.29 -13.28 23.64
N GLY A 117 11.50 -12.77 22.42
CA GLY A 117 12.80 -12.67 21.77
C GLY A 117 13.11 -11.26 21.31
N ASP A 118 13.98 -11.12 20.31
CA ASP A 118 14.42 -9.84 19.75
C ASP A 118 13.95 -9.67 18.29
N ASN A 119 14.44 -8.63 17.62
CA ASN A 119 14.13 -8.40 16.21
C ASN A 119 14.71 -9.48 15.29
N ILE A 120 15.72 -10.23 15.73
CA ILE A 120 16.36 -11.30 14.96
C ILE A 120 15.51 -12.57 15.02
N THR A 121 15.05 -12.95 16.21
CA THR A 121 14.16 -14.13 16.33
C THR A 121 12.80 -13.89 15.67
N ALA A 122 12.37 -12.64 15.52
CA ALA A 122 11.22 -12.28 14.71
C ALA A 122 11.41 -12.58 13.20
N ILE A 123 12.65 -12.58 12.68
CA ILE A 123 12.93 -12.93 11.27
C ILE A 123 12.57 -14.40 11.00
N SER A 124 12.94 -15.33 11.87
CA SER A 124 12.58 -16.75 11.70
C SER A 124 11.06 -16.97 11.72
N LYS A 125 10.33 -16.20 12.54
CA LYS A 125 8.86 -16.22 12.53
C LYS A 125 8.29 -15.62 11.24
N LEU A 126 8.92 -14.58 10.71
CA LEU A 126 8.53 -13.99 9.43
C LEU A 126 8.78 -14.93 8.26
N GLN A 127 9.90 -15.67 8.27
CA GLN A 127 10.21 -16.72 7.30
C GLN A 127 9.13 -17.81 7.31
N ALA A 128 8.79 -18.35 8.48
CA ALA A 128 7.70 -19.33 8.60
C ALA A 128 6.34 -18.79 8.10
N ALA A 129 6.04 -17.52 8.36
CA ALA A 129 4.84 -16.86 7.82
C ALA A 129 4.92 -16.69 6.29
N SER A 130 6.11 -16.44 5.75
CA SER A 130 6.37 -16.35 4.30
C SER A 130 6.18 -17.69 3.61
N ASP A 131 6.71 -18.77 4.17
CA ASP A 131 6.53 -20.12 3.63
C ASP A 131 5.05 -20.49 3.60
N ARG A 132 4.32 -20.20 4.68
CA ARG A 132 2.86 -20.44 4.72
C ARG A 132 2.09 -19.60 3.70
N ALA A 133 2.48 -18.34 3.50
CA ALA A 133 1.85 -17.49 2.50
C ALA A 133 2.13 -17.98 1.07
N GLN A 134 3.34 -18.49 0.82
CA GLN A 134 3.71 -19.08 -0.46
C GLN A 134 2.90 -20.34 -0.73
N GLU A 135 2.78 -21.26 0.23
CA GLU A 135 1.92 -22.45 0.10
C GLU A 135 0.47 -22.08 -0.25
N VAL A 136 -0.09 -21.08 0.44
CA VAL A 136 -1.46 -20.61 0.17
C VAL A 136 -1.57 -20.02 -1.24
N ALA A 137 -0.56 -19.26 -1.70
CA ALA A 137 -0.54 -18.70 -3.04
C ALA A 137 -0.42 -19.79 -4.12
N ASP A 138 0.42 -20.81 -3.88
CA ASP A 138 0.60 -21.96 -4.77
C ASP A 138 -0.69 -22.79 -4.88
N GLU A 139 -1.45 -22.88 -3.80
CA GLU A 139 -2.80 -23.47 -3.77
C GLU A 139 -3.91 -22.54 -4.29
N CYS A 140 -3.55 -21.41 -4.93
CA CYS A 140 -4.50 -20.41 -5.43
C CYS A 140 -5.51 -19.95 -4.36
N PHE A 141 -5.08 -19.84 -3.11
CA PHE A 141 -5.88 -19.45 -1.95
C PHE A 141 -7.06 -20.39 -1.65
N ALA A 142 -7.01 -21.65 -2.10
CA ALA A 142 -8.08 -22.61 -1.90
C ALA A 142 -8.32 -22.95 -0.41
N SER A 143 -7.25 -23.00 0.40
CA SER A 143 -7.30 -23.53 1.76
C SER A 143 -6.72 -22.56 2.80
N PHE A 144 -7.20 -21.32 2.83
CA PHE A 144 -6.85 -20.37 3.87
C PHE A 144 -8.09 -19.82 4.60
N SER A 145 -8.09 -19.96 5.92
CA SER A 145 -9.11 -19.38 6.79
C SER A 145 -8.65 -18.00 7.23
N VAL A 146 -9.36 -16.97 6.80
CA VAL A 146 -9.20 -15.62 7.32
C VAL A 146 -9.98 -15.47 8.63
N GLY A 147 -9.38 -14.83 9.63
CA GLY A 147 -10.07 -14.48 10.89
C GLY A 147 -11.12 -13.36 10.74
N ILE A 148 -11.34 -12.89 9.51
CA ILE A 148 -12.31 -11.87 9.15
C ILE A 148 -13.30 -12.53 8.19
N SER A 149 -14.58 -12.56 8.56
CA SER A 149 -15.63 -13.02 7.66
C SER A 149 -15.65 -12.15 6.40
N LYS A 150 -15.78 -12.77 5.23
CA LYS A 150 -15.97 -12.06 3.96
C LYS A 150 -17.14 -11.09 4.14
N TYR A 151 -16.84 -9.79 4.14
CA TYR A 151 -17.89 -8.77 4.16
C TYR A 151 -18.51 -8.74 2.77
N THR A 152 -19.59 -9.51 2.59
CA THR A 152 -20.44 -9.35 1.43
C THR A 152 -21.07 -7.97 1.56
N LEU A 153 -20.64 -7.02 0.74
CA LEU A 153 -21.37 -5.76 0.57
C LEU A 153 -22.80 -6.15 0.21
N LYS A 154 -23.74 -5.99 1.16
CA LYS A 154 -25.14 -5.96 0.80
C LYS A 154 -25.25 -4.84 -0.22
N ASN A 155 -25.69 -5.18 -1.43
CA ASN A 155 -25.82 -4.21 -2.50
C ASN A 155 -27.02 -3.32 -2.17
N HIS A 156 -26.82 -2.34 -1.30
CA HIS A 156 -27.82 -1.34 -1.02
C HIS A 156 -27.97 -0.50 -2.28
N ASN A 157 -29.22 -0.28 -2.73
CA ASN A 157 -29.54 0.53 -3.90
C ASN A 157 -29.27 2.01 -3.62
N ILE A 158 -28.00 2.36 -3.42
CA ILE A 158 -27.53 3.73 -3.19
C ILE A 158 -26.98 4.25 -4.51
N SER A 159 -27.60 5.29 -5.02
CA SER A 159 -27.22 5.94 -6.28
C SER A 159 -26.81 7.39 -6.04
N VAL A 160 -25.92 7.89 -6.89
CA VAL A 160 -25.40 9.26 -6.78
C VAL A 160 -25.46 9.91 -8.16
N PHE A 161 -26.28 10.94 -8.30
CA PHE A 161 -26.44 11.66 -9.56
C PHE A 161 -26.91 13.12 -9.35
N PRO A 162 -26.62 14.04 -10.28
CA PRO A 162 -25.75 13.85 -11.44
C PRO A 162 -24.29 13.64 -11.05
N ASN A 163 -23.56 12.83 -11.81
CA ASN A 163 -22.12 12.62 -11.63
C ASN A 163 -21.46 12.38 -13.00
N PRO A 164 -20.63 13.29 -13.53
CA PRO A 164 -20.12 14.52 -12.90
C PRO A 164 -21.20 15.58 -12.58
N PHE A 165 -20.89 16.52 -11.68
CA PHE A 165 -21.78 17.61 -11.30
C PHE A 165 -21.11 18.99 -11.29
N VAL A 166 -21.89 20.03 -11.60
CA VAL A 166 -21.43 21.43 -11.64
C VAL A 166 -21.90 22.23 -10.42
N THR A 167 -23.14 22.01 -9.96
CA THR A 167 -23.77 22.76 -8.87
C THR A 167 -24.08 21.89 -7.66
N PHE A 168 -24.63 20.70 -7.88
CA PHE A 168 -24.93 19.73 -6.82
C PHE A 168 -24.95 18.31 -7.36
N THR A 169 -24.74 17.34 -6.48
CA THR A 169 -25.09 15.93 -6.70
C THR A 169 -25.97 15.45 -5.56
N ASP A 170 -26.93 14.59 -5.86
CA ASP A 170 -27.82 13.98 -4.87
C ASP A 170 -27.38 12.54 -4.62
N VAL A 171 -27.45 12.13 -3.35
CA VAL A 171 -27.27 10.76 -2.89
C VAL A 171 -28.65 10.23 -2.52
N TYR A 172 -29.10 9.20 -3.24
CA TYR A 172 -30.36 8.53 -2.99
C TYR A 172 -30.11 7.25 -2.19
N PHE A 173 -30.90 7.05 -1.14
CA PHE A 173 -30.90 5.87 -0.29
C PHE A 173 -32.18 5.08 -0.54
N ASP A 174 -32.09 3.76 -0.58
CA ASP A 174 -33.28 2.91 -0.65
C ASP A 174 -33.98 2.87 0.71
N ASN A 175 -35.19 3.44 0.76
CA ASN A 175 -35.96 3.69 1.99
C ASN A 175 -36.23 2.44 2.82
N ASN A 176 -36.37 1.28 2.16
CA ASN A 176 -36.97 0.11 2.79
C ASN A 176 -35.97 -0.80 3.50
N GLU A 177 -34.66 -0.57 3.31
CA GLU A 177 -33.62 -1.48 3.81
C GLU A 177 -32.62 -0.84 4.79
N LEU A 178 -32.63 0.49 4.93
CA LEU A 178 -31.59 1.22 5.67
C LEU A 178 -32.13 1.83 6.95
N GLU A 179 -31.58 1.38 8.08
CA GLU A 179 -31.81 1.99 9.38
C GLU A 179 -31.25 3.42 9.41
N LYS A 180 -32.06 4.37 9.88
CA LYS A 180 -31.71 5.80 9.98
C LYS A 180 -31.22 6.13 11.40
N PRO A 181 -30.34 7.14 11.57
CA PRO A 181 -29.76 8.00 10.54
C PRO A 181 -28.65 7.31 9.75
N ILE A 182 -28.54 7.68 8.47
CA ILE A 182 -27.42 7.30 7.61
C ILE A 182 -26.35 8.38 7.73
N ASN A 183 -25.10 7.99 7.96
CA ASN A 183 -23.99 8.93 7.97
C ASN A 183 -23.39 9.02 6.56
N VAL A 184 -23.19 10.25 6.07
CA VAL A 184 -22.54 10.53 4.79
C VAL A 184 -21.25 11.28 5.06
N GLU A 185 -20.15 10.78 4.53
CA GLU A 185 -18.83 11.44 4.59
C GLU A 185 -18.28 11.63 3.18
N VAL A 186 -17.80 12.83 2.86
CA VAL A 186 -17.14 13.15 1.59
C VAL A 186 -15.65 13.34 1.83
N TYR A 187 -14.84 12.64 1.05
CA TYR A 187 -13.39 12.63 1.16
C TYR A 187 -12.74 13.28 -0.07
N GLY A 188 -11.68 14.06 0.16
CA GLY A 188 -10.77 14.50 -0.89
C GLY A 188 -9.84 13.38 -1.37
N MET A 189 -9.12 13.61 -2.47
CA MET A 189 -8.17 12.61 -3.00
C MET A 189 -7.00 12.29 -2.07
N ASN A 190 -6.66 13.20 -1.15
CA ASN A 190 -5.65 13.00 -0.11
C ASN A 190 -6.23 12.33 1.15
N GLY A 191 -7.51 11.91 1.15
CA GLY A 191 -8.15 11.19 2.25
C GLY A 191 -8.64 12.07 3.41
N ASN A 192 -8.59 13.40 3.29
CA ASN A 192 -9.19 14.27 4.30
C ASN A 192 -10.73 14.25 4.20
N ILE A 193 -11.41 14.35 5.34
CA ILE A 193 -12.87 14.54 5.37
C ILE A 193 -13.17 16.00 5.06
N ILE A 194 -13.99 16.21 4.03
CA ILE A 194 -14.43 17.52 3.55
C ILE A 194 -15.81 17.86 4.07
N LEU A 195 -16.70 16.86 4.10
CA LEU A 195 -18.06 17.00 4.57
C LEU A 195 -18.45 15.76 5.37
N LYS A 196 -19.24 15.95 6.42
CA LYS A 196 -19.79 14.88 7.24
C LYS A 196 -21.16 15.29 7.75
N ASP A 197 -22.18 14.50 7.41
CA ASP A 197 -23.57 14.76 7.80
C ASP A 197 -24.31 13.48 8.21
N GLN A 198 -25.41 13.67 8.93
CA GLN A 198 -26.37 12.63 9.28
C GLN A 198 -27.68 12.88 8.53
N VAL A 199 -28.19 11.84 7.88
CA VAL A 199 -29.34 11.92 7.00
C VAL A 199 -30.46 11.05 7.55
N GLN A 200 -31.59 11.69 7.82
CA GLN A 200 -32.82 11.01 8.25
C GLN A 200 -33.70 10.60 7.06
N GLY A 201 -33.66 11.38 5.98
CA GLY A 201 -34.42 11.13 4.75
C GLY A 201 -33.70 10.21 3.76
N ASP A 202 -34.28 10.12 2.58
CA ASP A 202 -33.84 9.19 1.52
C ASP A 202 -33.10 9.88 0.37
N LEU A 203 -32.97 11.19 0.51
CA LEU A 203 -32.19 12.04 -0.36
C LEU A 203 -31.28 12.88 0.51
N TYR A 204 -30.02 12.95 0.13
CA TYR A 204 -29.07 13.90 0.66
C TYR A 204 -28.38 14.65 -0.47
N ARG A 205 -28.51 15.99 -0.46
CA ARG A 205 -27.93 16.86 -1.49
C ARG A 205 -26.58 17.38 -1.07
N ILE A 206 -25.57 17.11 -1.89
CA ILE A 206 -24.24 17.72 -1.79
C ILE A 206 -24.20 18.90 -2.75
N ASN A 207 -24.20 20.11 -2.19
CA ASN A 207 -23.95 21.31 -2.98
C ASN A 207 -22.44 21.49 -3.19
N ARG A 208 -22.02 21.81 -4.42
CA ARG A 208 -20.62 22.06 -4.74
C ARG A 208 -20.06 23.19 -3.89
N ASN A 209 -20.80 24.29 -3.72
CA ASN A 209 -20.33 25.47 -3.02
C ASN A 209 -18.91 25.86 -3.50
N ASN A 210 -17.92 25.91 -2.59
CA ASN A 210 -16.53 26.24 -2.87
C ASN A 210 -15.64 25.01 -3.10
N LEU A 211 -16.21 23.83 -3.35
CA LEU A 211 -15.42 22.64 -3.68
C LEU A 211 -14.68 22.85 -5.02
N PRO A 212 -13.34 22.74 -5.04
CA PRO A 212 -12.57 22.80 -6.27
C PRO A 212 -13.01 21.73 -7.27
N SER A 213 -12.82 21.97 -8.56
CA SER A 213 -13.00 20.93 -9.56
C SER A 213 -12.03 19.77 -9.27
N GLY A 214 -12.54 18.54 -9.30
CA GLY A 214 -11.74 17.38 -8.90
C GLY A 214 -12.56 16.13 -8.60
N VAL A 215 -11.85 15.09 -8.19
CA VAL A 215 -12.43 13.79 -7.80
C VAL A 215 -12.59 13.73 -6.29
N TYR A 216 -13.74 13.24 -5.84
CA TYR A 216 -14.05 13.03 -4.44
C TYR A 216 -14.66 11.64 -4.23
N PHE A 217 -14.64 11.16 -2.99
CA PHE A 217 -15.26 9.89 -2.61
C PHE A 217 -16.32 10.11 -1.55
N ILE A 218 -17.55 9.67 -1.83
CA ILE A 218 -18.63 9.63 -0.84
C ILE A 218 -18.59 8.25 -0.19
N ARG A 219 -18.50 8.23 1.13
CA ARG A 219 -18.72 7.04 1.95
C ARG A 219 -20.08 7.15 2.64
N VAL A 220 -20.91 6.14 2.45
CA VAL A 220 -22.22 6.02 3.11
C VAL A 220 -22.12 4.94 4.18
N ILE A 221 -22.53 5.27 5.39
CA ILE A 221 -22.29 4.48 6.60
C ILE A 221 -23.61 4.33 7.36
N ALA A 222 -23.96 3.10 7.74
CA ALA A 222 -25.13 2.80 8.54
C ALA A 222 -25.03 3.34 9.99
N ALA A 223 -26.15 3.30 10.71
CA ALA A 223 -26.24 3.70 12.11
C ALA A 223 -25.31 2.89 13.03
N ASP A 224 -25.12 1.60 12.74
CA ASP A 224 -24.20 0.69 13.42
C ASP A 224 -22.71 0.90 13.04
N LYS A 225 -22.43 1.93 12.24
CA LYS A 225 -21.11 2.30 11.69
C LYS A 225 -20.58 1.36 10.60
N ALA A 226 -21.38 0.44 10.09
CA ALA A 226 -20.99 -0.36 8.94
C ALA A 226 -20.93 0.49 7.67
N VAL A 227 -19.86 0.34 6.86
CA VAL A 227 -19.75 1.03 5.58
C VAL A 227 -20.64 0.33 4.56
N LEU A 228 -21.69 1.02 4.11
CA LEU A 228 -22.67 0.50 3.15
C LEU A 228 -22.14 0.56 1.71
N THR A 229 -21.53 1.70 1.33
CA THR A 229 -20.91 1.86 0.01
C THR A 229 -19.90 2.99 -0.01
N THR A 230 -19.00 2.95 -0.99
CA THR A 230 -18.16 4.10 -1.37
C THR A 230 -18.35 4.38 -2.86
N LYS A 231 -18.68 5.62 -3.22
CA LYS A 231 -18.92 6.06 -4.60
C LYS A 231 -17.96 7.20 -4.96
N LYS A 232 -17.37 7.13 -6.16
CA LYS A 232 -16.57 8.21 -6.73
C LYS A 232 -17.51 9.27 -7.31
N ILE A 233 -17.31 10.54 -6.98
CA ILE A 233 -17.97 11.69 -7.62
C ILE A 233 -16.95 12.63 -8.25
N VAL A 234 -17.36 13.35 -9.29
CA VAL A 234 -16.52 14.33 -9.99
C VAL A 234 -17.22 15.68 -9.99
N ALA A 235 -16.61 16.69 -9.36
CA ALA A 235 -17.06 18.07 -9.43
C ALA A 235 -16.35 18.78 -10.60
N TYR A 236 -17.11 19.42 -11.48
CA TYR A 236 -16.59 20.15 -12.65
C TYR A 236 -16.82 21.64 -12.53
#